data_AF-A0A381E854-F1
#
_entry.id   AF-A0A381E854-F1
#
_cell.length_a   1.000
_cell.length_b   1.000
_cell.length_c   1.000
_cell.angle_alpha   90.00
_cell.angle_beta   90.00
_cell.angle_gamma   90.00
#
_symmetry.space_group_name_H-M   'P 1'
#
loop_
_entity.id
_entity.type
_entity.pdbx_description
1 polymer ?
#
loop_
_entity_poly.entity_id
_entity_poly.type
_entity_poly.pdbx_seq_one_letter_code
_entity_poly.pdbx_strand_id
1 'polypeptide(L)'
;MKYEDLELRTLKGNKVIIKSPEEGSEIGVIGGAWIEGLGETNASTLGFCSGASLRAWSSFKGFENMIDPDASYECFKFTSPVDGAACLDKASTDALREFKRALFWARIEQAGVRAQEEKAAEEAAIPGLRELRAAYDAEEKYRSDFAAAMEDEMRDGVNMPVAPRTDIDALAAQYPRANLYLKAEGYTDASHYAKASAGRKAMTLLREGGTIEEAAAILDGWLSDVYVD
;
A
#
# COMPACT_ATOMS: atom_id res chain seq x y z
N MET A 1 8.38 10.04 15.37
CA MET A 1 7.69 11.33 15.56
C MET A 1 6.20 11.08 15.49
N LYS A 2 5.45 11.59 16.45
CA LYS A 2 4.00 11.43 16.58
C LYS A 2 3.29 12.76 16.28
N TYR A 3 1.98 12.73 16.07
CA TYR A 3 1.20 13.96 15.84
C TYR A 3 1.33 14.95 17.01
N GLU A 4 1.44 14.42 18.24
CA GLU A 4 1.55 15.17 19.48
C GLU A 4 2.85 15.97 19.60
N ASP A 5 3.87 15.61 18.82
CA ASP A 5 5.17 16.29 18.81
C ASP A 5 5.13 17.61 17.99
N LEU A 6 4.04 17.87 17.27
CA LEU A 6 3.88 19.06 16.44
C LEU A 6 3.40 20.27 17.26
N GLU A 7 4.07 21.41 17.09
CA GLU A 7 3.62 22.69 17.64
C GLU A 7 2.58 23.34 16.72
N LEU A 8 1.32 22.89 16.84
CA LEU A 8 0.23 23.37 15.99
C LEU A 8 -0.59 24.47 16.67
N ARG A 9 -1.14 25.36 15.85
CA ARG A 9 -2.03 26.45 16.25
C ARG A 9 -3.19 26.60 15.27
N THR A 10 -4.33 27.00 15.80
CA THR A 10 -5.47 27.46 14.99
C THR A 10 -5.17 28.81 14.33
N LEU A 11 -5.95 29.20 13.31
CA LEU A 11 -5.93 30.56 12.75
C LEU A 11 -6.11 31.67 13.79
N LYS A 12 -6.75 31.35 14.93
CA LYS A 12 -6.96 32.28 16.06
C LYS A 12 -5.82 32.27 17.07
N GLY A 13 -4.74 31.52 16.82
CA GLY A 13 -3.55 31.44 17.67
C GLY A 13 -3.60 30.39 18.79
N ASN A 14 -4.76 29.80 19.06
CA ASN A 14 -4.93 28.76 20.10
C ASN A 14 -4.06 27.55 19.79
N LYS A 15 -3.32 27.05 20.78
CA LYS A 15 -2.54 25.81 20.67
C LYS A 15 -3.45 24.62 20.35
N VAL A 16 -2.98 23.72 19.49
CA VAL A 16 -3.64 22.47 19.12
C VAL A 16 -2.68 21.31 19.33
N ILE A 17 -3.19 20.22 19.91
CA ILE A 17 -2.48 18.94 19.99
C ILE A 17 -3.36 17.92 19.26
N ILE A 18 -2.88 17.39 18.14
CA ILE A 18 -3.56 16.30 17.43
C ILE A 18 -3.07 14.98 18.04
N LYS A 19 -4.01 14.09 18.36
CA LYS A 19 -3.69 12.78 18.88
C LYS A 19 -3.41 11.80 17.75
N SER A 20 -2.39 10.99 17.92
CA SER A 20 -2.10 9.89 17.02
C SER A 20 -3.27 8.91 17.01
N PRO A 21 -3.65 8.40 15.83
CA PRO A 21 -4.71 7.42 15.74
C PRO A 21 -4.25 6.07 16.33
N GLU A 22 -5.21 5.19 16.63
CA GLU A 22 -4.90 3.82 17.06
C GLU A 22 -4.10 3.07 15.97
N GLU A 23 -3.30 2.10 16.40
CA GLU A 23 -2.53 1.27 15.47
C GLU A 23 -3.47 0.53 14.50
N GLY A 24 -3.14 0.53 13.21
CA GLY A 24 -3.99 -0.04 12.17
C GLY A 24 -5.10 0.89 11.65
N SER A 25 -5.25 2.10 12.19
CA SER A 25 -6.23 3.06 11.67
C SER A 25 -5.95 3.47 10.22
N GLU A 26 -7.02 3.75 9.49
CA GLU A 26 -6.97 4.24 8.11
C GLU A 26 -6.15 5.54 7.98
N ILE A 27 -5.64 5.77 6.77
CA ILE A 27 -4.88 6.97 6.44
C ILE A 27 -5.81 8.20 6.55
N GLY A 28 -5.38 9.23 7.27
CA GLY A 28 -6.12 10.49 7.44
C GLY A 28 -7.01 10.56 8.68
N VAL A 29 -7.11 9.46 9.43
CA VAL A 29 -7.75 9.42 10.76
C VAL A 29 -6.82 9.99 11.83
N ILE A 30 -7.40 10.67 12.81
CA ILE A 30 -6.73 11.17 14.01
C ILE A 30 -7.42 10.60 15.26
N GLY A 31 -6.68 10.47 16.35
CA GLY A 31 -7.19 9.92 17.62
C GLY A 31 -7.91 10.95 18.50
N GLY A 32 -8.38 12.07 17.95
CA GLY A 32 -8.83 13.23 18.69
C GLY A 32 -7.94 14.45 18.50
N ALA A 33 -8.37 15.57 19.06
CA ALA A 33 -7.55 16.76 19.20
C ALA A 33 -7.88 17.50 20.50
N TRP A 34 -6.88 18.10 21.12
CA TRP A 34 -7.04 19.04 22.22
C TRP A 34 -6.77 20.46 21.72
N ILE A 35 -7.64 21.42 22.06
CA ILE A 35 -7.50 22.82 21.66
C ILE A 35 -7.47 23.71 22.91
N GLU A 36 -6.51 24.63 22.96
CA GLU A 36 -6.40 25.64 24.02
C GLU A 36 -7.69 26.46 24.14
N GLY A 37 -8.21 26.58 25.36
CA GLY A 37 -9.47 27.25 25.66
C GLY A 37 -10.73 26.41 25.44
N LEU A 38 -10.64 25.28 24.73
CA LEU A 38 -11.78 24.38 24.49
C LEU A 38 -11.65 23.03 25.22
N GLY A 39 -10.43 22.51 25.31
CA GLY A 39 -10.16 21.18 25.87
C GLY A 39 -10.16 20.07 24.82
N GLU A 40 -10.48 18.86 25.27
CA GLU A 40 -10.52 17.65 24.45
C GLU A 40 -11.70 17.65 23.48
N THR A 41 -11.45 17.26 22.23
CA THR A 41 -12.47 17.15 21.18
C THR A 41 -12.55 15.73 20.64
N ASN A 42 -13.71 15.37 20.10
CA ASN A 42 -13.95 14.10 19.43
C ASN A 42 -13.64 14.14 17.92
N ALA A 43 -12.73 15.02 17.49
CA ALA A 43 -12.31 15.10 16.10
C ALA A 43 -11.67 13.79 15.65
N SER A 44 -12.17 13.18 14.57
CA SER A 44 -11.68 11.88 14.10
C SER A 44 -10.99 11.95 12.74
N THR A 45 -11.19 13.03 11.98
CA THR A 45 -10.64 13.18 10.63
C THR A 45 -10.14 14.58 10.38
N LEU A 46 -9.11 14.67 9.53
CA LEU A 46 -8.62 15.92 8.99
C LEU A 46 -9.21 16.14 7.60
N GLY A 47 -9.68 17.36 7.35
CA GLY A 47 -10.09 17.86 6.05
C GLY A 47 -9.28 19.10 5.66
N PHE A 48 -9.70 19.74 4.59
CA PHE A 48 -9.12 21.01 4.15
C PHE A 48 -10.21 22.02 3.81
N CYS A 49 -9.88 23.30 3.94
CA CYS A 49 -10.71 24.42 3.50
C CYS A 49 -9.85 25.40 2.71
N SER A 50 -10.41 25.98 1.64
CA SER A 50 -9.73 27.08 0.94
C SER A 50 -9.80 28.36 1.77
N GLY A 51 -8.77 29.19 1.67
CA GLY A 51 -8.75 30.50 2.33
C GLY A 51 -9.91 31.38 1.87
N ALA A 52 -10.25 31.35 0.57
CA ALA A 52 -11.43 32.03 0.04
C ALA A 52 -12.72 31.64 0.78
N SER A 53 -12.96 30.34 1.04
CA SER A 53 -14.12 29.90 1.83
C SER A 53 -14.05 30.38 3.27
N LEU A 54 -12.87 30.31 3.91
CA LEU A 54 -12.71 30.73 5.30
C LEU A 54 -12.99 32.23 5.50
N ARG A 55 -12.57 33.08 4.55
CA ARG A 55 -12.87 34.53 4.58
C ARG A 55 -14.37 34.83 4.44
N ALA A 56 -15.14 33.93 3.81
CA ALA A 56 -16.58 34.08 3.68
C ALA A 56 -17.36 33.64 4.95
N TRP A 57 -16.71 32.91 5.87
CA TRP A 57 -17.38 32.37 7.05
C TRP A 57 -17.43 33.40 8.19
N SER A 58 -18.61 33.57 8.77
CA SER A 58 -18.83 34.50 9.90
C SER A 58 -17.93 34.23 11.11
N SER A 59 -17.53 32.97 11.32
CA SER A 59 -16.67 32.54 12.43
C SER A 59 -15.23 33.07 12.36
N PHE A 60 -14.82 33.59 11.19
CA PHE A 60 -13.49 34.16 10.94
C PHE A 60 -13.54 35.65 10.60
N LYS A 61 -14.69 36.31 10.79
CA LYS A 61 -14.81 37.76 10.62
C LYS A 61 -13.83 38.48 11.54
N GLY A 62 -13.04 39.41 11.00
CA GLY A 62 -11.96 40.13 11.71
C GLY A 62 -10.59 39.45 11.61
N PHE A 63 -10.48 38.26 11.03
CA PHE A 63 -9.22 37.54 10.81
C PHE A 63 -8.85 37.46 9.32
N GLU A 64 -9.56 38.17 8.44
CA GLU A 64 -9.44 38.05 6.98
C GLU A 64 -8.05 38.38 6.46
N ASN A 65 -7.30 39.24 7.15
CA ASN A 65 -5.93 39.62 6.79
C ASN A 65 -4.90 38.53 7.12
N MET A 66 -5.25 37.57 7.98
CA MET A 66 -4.39 36.43 8.33
C MET A 66 -4.65 35.21 7.43
N ILE A 67 -5.65 35.30 6.55
CA ILE A 67 -6.09 34.22 5.67
C ILE A 67 -5.71 34.57 4.25
N ASP A 68 -4.77 33.82 3.70
CA ASP A 68 -4.41 33.86 2.29
C ASP A 68 -5.56 33.23 1.47
N PRO A 69 -6.26 33.98 0.61
CA PRO A 69 -7.41 33.48 -0.13
C PRO A 69 -7.06 32.33 -1.10
N ASP A 70 -5.80 32.28 -1.56
CA ASP A 70 -5.33 31.32 -2.56
C ASP A 70 -4.72 30.06 -1.91
N ALA A 71 -4.52 30.08 -0.58
CA ALA A 71 -4.03 28.93 0.17
C ALA A 71 -5.15 27.95 0.57
N SER A 72 -4.75 26.74 0.95
CA SER A 72 -5.61 25.76 1.62
C SER A 72 -5.08 25.46 3.01
N TYR A 73 -6.00 25.33 3.96
CA TYR A 73 -5.73 25.15 5.38
C TYR A 73 -6.24 23.78 5.84
N GLU A 74 -5.47 23.11 6.69
CA GLU A 74 -5.92 21.88 7.33
C GLU A 74 -6.96 22.23 8.41
N CYS A 75 -8.05 21.47 8.45
CA CYS A 75 -9.12 21.68 9.40
C CYS A 75 -9.69 20.36 9.89
N PHE A 76 -10.42 20.42 10.99
CA PHE A 76 -11.16 19.27 11.49
C PHE A 76 -12.45 19.74 12.16
N LYS A 77 -13.47 18.91 12.06
CA LYS A 77 -14.75 19.12 12.71
C LYS A 77 -14.84 18.29 13.97
N PHE A 78 -15.59 18.78 14.95
CA PHE A 78 -15.87 18.08 16.19
C PHE A 78 -17.27 18.46 16.67
N THR A 79 -17.90 17.54 17.40
CA THR A 79 -19.23 17.73 17.98
C THR A 79 -19.22 17.76 19.51
N SER A 80 -18.04 17.53 20.12
CA SER A 80 -17.79 17.60 21.55
C SER A 80 -16.49 18.38 21.81
N PRO A 81 -16.43 19.25 22.84
CA PRO A 81 -17.47 19.52 23.85
C PRO A 81 -18.60 20.42 23.32
N VAL A 82 -18.44 20.98 22.13
CA VAL A 82 -19.44 21.76 21.39
C VAL A 82 -19.39 21.36 19.92
N ASP A 83 -20.45 21.67 19.17
CA ASP A 83 -20.41 21.56 17.71
C ASP A 83 -19.55 22.69 17.13
N GLY A 84 -18.55 22.33 16.32
CA GLY A 84 -17.59 23.29 15.81
C GLY A 84 -16.58 22.73 14.83
N ALA A 85 -15.72 23.62 14.37
CA ALA A 85 -14.58 23.28 13.52
C ALA A 85 -13.38 24.13 13.92
N ALA A 86 -12.19 23.53 13.82
CA ALA A 86 -10.93 24.23 13.96
C ALA A 86 -10.20 24.22 12.62
N CYS A 87 -9.66 25.36 12.25
CA CYS A 87 -8.78 25.50 11.10
C CYS A 87 -7.41 25.92 11.61
N LEU A 88 -6.37 25.19 11.19
CA LEU A 88 -4.99 25.48 11.55
C LEU A 88 -4.50 26.72 10.83
N ASP A 89 -3.55 27.45 11.42
CA ASP A 89 -2.87 28.51 10.71
C ASP A 89 -1.99 27.96 9.57
N LYS A 90 -1.41 28.86 8.77
CA LYS A 90 -0.62 28.46 7.60
C LYS A 90 0.62 27.64 8.00
N ALA A 91 1.36 28.11 9.02
CA ALA A 91 2.59 27.44 9.46
C ALA A 91 2.31 26.04 9.99
N SER A 92 1.24 25.90 10.79
CA SER A 92 0.78 24.62 11.35
C SER A 92 0.23 23.69 10.27
N THR A 93 -0.47 24.24 9.27
CA THR A 93 -0.91 23.49 8.08
C THR A 93 0.29 22.91 7.33
N ASP A 94 1.30 23.73 7.05
CA ASP A 94 2.50 23.31 6.33
C ASP A 94 3.28 22.25 7.12
N ALA A 95 3.48 22.47 8.43
CA ALA A 95 4.14 21.51 9.32
C ALA A 95 3.40 20.16 9.39
N LEU A 96 2.07 20.19 9.52
CA LEU A 96 1.25 18.97 9.54
C LEU A 96 1.32 18.21 8.22
N ARG A 97 1.34 18.92 7.08
CA ARG A 97 1.48 18.30 5.75
C ARG A 97 2.85 17.68 5.54
N GLU A 98 3.91 18.35 5.95
CA GLU A 98 5.27 17.80 5.91
C GLU A 98 5.35 16.52 6.75
N PHE A 99 4.82 16.56 7.97
CA PHE A 99 4.75 15.39 8.84
C PHE A 99 3.94 14.24 8.22
N LYS A 100 2.76 14.51 7.67
CA LYS A 100 1.94 13.49 6.97
C LYS A 100 2.69 12.87 5.78
N ARG A 101 3.43 13.68 5.00
CA ARG A 101 4.26 13.18 3.90
C ARG A 101 5.38 12.27 4.41
N ALA A 102 6.08 12.67 5.48
CA ALA A 102 7.11 11.84 6.09
C ALA A 102 6.54 10.51 6.61
N LEU A 103 5.38 10.54 7.29
CA LEU A 103 4.70 9.31 7.73
C LEU A 103 4.30 8.41 6.56
N PHE A 104 3.76 8.99 5.49
CA PHE A 104 3.39 8.23 4.30
C PHE A 104 4.60 7.52 3.70
N TRP A 105 5.70 8.25 3.47
CA TRP A 105 6.93 7.65 2.94
C TRP A 105 7.53 6.60 3.86
N ALA A 106 7.56 6.83 5.17
CA ALA A 106 8.02 5.83 6.13
C ALA A 106 7.16 4.55 6.10
N ARG A 107 5.84 4.67 5.92
CA ARG A 107 4.94 3.51 5.75
C ARG A 107 5.20 2.76 4.45
N ILE A 108 5.41 3.49 3.35
CA ILE A 108 5.76 2.88 2.05
C ILE A 108 7.10 2.15 2.15
N GLU A 109 8.10 2.76 2.79
CA GLU A 109 9.41 2.14 3.02
C GLU A 109 9.29 0.88 3.88
N GLN A 110 8.60 0.96 5.02
CA GLN A 110 8.35 -0.22 5.86
C GLN A 110 7.57 -1.31 5.15
N ALA A 111 6.57 -0.97 4.34
CA ALA A 111 5.84 -1.94 3.51
C ALA A 111 6.75 -2.58 2.47
N GLY A 112 7.65 -1.80 1.87
CA GLY A 112 8.67 -2.30 0.93
C GLY A 112 9.66 -3.26 1.61
N VAL A 113 10.15 -2.91 2.80
CA VAL A 113 11.02 -3.78 3.61
C VAL A 113 10.31 -5.08 3.96
N ARG A 114 9.07 -5.02 4.49
CA ARG A 114 8.28 -6.21 4.81
C ARG A 114 8.03 -7.09 3.58
N ALA A 115 7.68 -6.51 2.45
CA ALA A 115 7.49 -7.26 1.21
C ALA A 115 8.78 -7.94 0.72
N GLN A 116 9.94 -7.30 0.91
CA GLN A 116 11.24 -7.91 0.61
C GLN A 116 11.58 -9.03 1.59
N GLU A 117 11.33 -8.85 2.88
CA GLU A 117 11.52 -9.87 3.91
C GLU A 117 10.63 -11.09 3.67
N GLU A 118 9.36 -10.88 3.32
CA GLU A 118 8.41 -11.94 2.96
C GLU A 118 8.90 -12.72 1.74
N LYS A 119 9.29 -12.02 0.65
CA LYS A 119 9.86 -12.67 -0.54
C LYS A 119 11.12 -13.46 -0.21
N ALA A 120 12.04 -12.88 0.57
CA ALA A 120 13.27 -13.55 0.97
C ALA A 120 12.99 -14.79 1.84
N ALA A 121 12.02 -14.72 2.75
CA ALA A 121 11.60 -15.85 3.55
C ALA A 121 10.97 -16.97 2.70
N GLU A 122 10.18 -16.63 1.68
CA GLU A 122 9.63 -17.58 0.71
C GLU A 122 10.74 -18.28 -0.09
N GLU A 123 11.67 -17.50 -0.64
CA GLU A 123 12.81 -18.01 -1.40
C GLU A 123 13.74 -18.88 -0.53
N ALA A 124 13.89 -18.55 0.75
CA ALA A 124 14.66 -19.37 1.69
C ALA A 124 13.95 -20.68 2.07
N ALA A 125 12.62 -20.67 2.17
CA ALA A 125 11.83 -21.86 2.49
C ALA A 125 11.79 -22.88 1.34
N ILE A 126 11.90 -22.41 0.09
CA ILE A 126 11.75 -23.25 -1.11
C ILE A 126 13.00 -23.14 -2.00
N PRO A 127 13.95 -24.09 -1.87
CA PRO A 127 15.15 -24.10 -2.70
C PRO A 127 14.83 -24.10 -4.20
N GLY A 128 15.53 -23.25 -4.95
CA GLY A 128 15.34 -23.12 -6.40
C GLY A 128 14.24 -22.16 -6.83
N LEU A 129 13.44 -21.64 -5.90
CA LEU A 129 12.32 -20.73 -6.21
C LEU A 129 12.81 -19.44 -6.86
N ARG A 130 13.86 -18.83 -6.30
CA ARG A 130 14.45 -17.61 -6.82
C ARG A 130 15.04 -17.80 -8.22
N GLU A 131 15.75 -18.90 -8.44
CA GLU A 131 16.36 -19.23 -9.73
C GLU A 131 15.28 -19.46 -10.81
N LEU A 132 14.23 -20.22 -10.50
CA LEU A 132 13.12 -20.46 -11.43
C LEU A 132 12.34 -19.19 -11.73
N ARG A 133 12.00 -18.39 -10.72
CA ARG A 133 11.29 -17.13 -10.91
C ARG A 133 12.08 -16.17 -11.78
N ALA A 134 13.38 -16.00 -11.51
CA ALA A 134 14.25 -15.18 -12.33
C ALA A 134 14.32 -15.65 -13.79
N ALA A 135 14.25 -16.97 -14.03
CA ALA A 135 14.23 -17.52 -15.38
C ALA A 135 12.91 -17.22 -16.13
N TYR A 136 11.76 -17.38 -15.46
CA TYR A 136 10.46 -17.00 -16.02
C TYR A 136 10.35 -15.48 -16.26
N ASP A 137 10.76 -14.66 -15.31
CA ASP A 137 10.73 -13.19 -15.42
C ASP A 137 11.59 -12.70 -16.60
N ALA A 138 12.75 -13.33 -16.82
CA ALA A 138 13.62 -12.99 -17.94
C ALA A 138 13.00 -13.35 -19.29
N GLU A 139 12.28 -14.47 -19.39
CA GLU A 139 11.56 -14.88 -20.59
C GLU A 139 10.36 -13.96 -20.87
N GLU A 140 9.55 -13.66 -19.85
CA GLU A 140 8.42 -12.73 -19.99
C GLU A 140 8.89 -11.34 -20.40
N LYS A 141 9.95 -10.84 -19.76
CA LYS A 141 10.55 -9.56 -20.13
C LYS A 141 11.03 -9.57 -21.57
N TYR A 142 11.74 -10.62 -22.01
CA TYR A 142 12.16 -10.75 -23.40
C TYR A 142 10.97 -10.72 -24.36
N ARG A 143 9.89 -11.47 -24.05
CA ARG A 143 8.68 -11.49 -24.88
C ARG A 143 8.02 -10.11 -24.98
N SER A 144 7.93 -9.39 -23.87
CA SER A 144 7.37 -8.03 -23.84
C SER A 144 8.25 -7.04 -24.61
N ASP A 145 9.56 -7.05 -24.37
CA ASP A 145 10.51 -6.18 -25.07
C ASP A 145 10.52 -6.48 -26.58
N PHE A 146 10.38 -7.75 -26.95
CA PHE A 146 10.35 -8.19 -28.35
C PHE A 146 9.08 -7.72 -29.04
N ALA A 147 7.91 -7.88 -28.39
CA ALA A 147 6.63 -7.38 -28.91
C ALA A 147 6.68 -5.85 -29.11
N ALA A 148 7.16 -5.12 -28.10
CA ALA A 148 7.31 -3.67 -28.17
C ALA A 148 8.28 -3.25 -29.30
N ALA A 149 9.36 -4.01 -29.52
CA ALA A 149 10.28 -3.75 -30.62
C ALA A 149 9.67 -3.99 -32.00
N MET A 150 8.73 -4.95 -32.12
CA MET A 150 8.00 -5.23 -33.35
C MET A 150 6.90 -4.19 -33.64
N GLU A 151 6.33 -3.58 -32.60
CA GLU A 151 5.31 -2.53 -32.72
C GLU A 151 5.90 -1.14 -32.99
N ASP A 152 7.20 -0.94 -32.76
CA ASP A 152 7.89 0.33 -33.00
C ASP A 152 8.26 0.49 -34.49
N GLU A 153 7.43 1.22 -35.22
CA GLU A 153 7.60 1.52 -36.66
C GLU A 153 8.96 2.18 -36.99
N MET A 154 9.59 2.87 -36.03
CA MET A 154 10.87 3.55 -36.22
C MET A 154 12.07 2.66 -35.92
N ARG A 155 11.84 1.48 -35.34
CA ARG A 155 12.90 0.58 -34.88
C ARG A 155 13.41 -0.36 -35.96
N ASP A 156 12.66 -0.59 -37.04
CA ASP A 156 13.05 -1.33 -38.28
C ASP A 156 13.95 -2.57 -38.03
N GLY A 157 13.66 -3.34 -36.98
CA GLY A 157 14.45 -4.52 -36.58
C GLY A 157 15.86 -4.23 -36.06
N VAL A 158 16.24 -2.97 -35.83
CA VAL A 158 17.51 -2.54 -35.25
C VAL A 158 17.43 -2.61 -33.71
N ASN A 159 18.46 -3.18 -33.08
CA ASN A 159 18.55 -3.32 -31.62
C ASN A 159 17.41 -4.15 -30.99
N MET A 160 17.15 -5.32 -31.58
CA MET A 160 16.22 -6.31 -31.02
C MET A 160 16.72 -6.85 -29.67
N PRO A 161 15.82 -7.14 -28.73
CA PRO A 161 16.21 -7.76 -27.47
C PRO A 161 16.81 -9.15 -27.69
N VAL A 162 17.66 -9.58 -26.76
CA VAL A 162 18.34 -10.89 -26.82
C VAL A 162 17.59 -11.89 -25.96
N ALA A 163 17.26 -13.05 -26.53
CA ALA A 163 16.56 -14.10 -25.81
C ALA A 163 17.41 -14.64 -24.65
N PRO A 164 16.81 -14.94 -23.49
CA PRO A 164 17.50 -15.62 -22.41
C PRO A 164 17.95 -17.01 -22.89
N ARG A 165 19.09 -17.47 -22.39
CA ARG A 165 19.67 -18.79 -22.73
C ARG A 165 19.34 -19.88 -21.70
N THR A 166 18.56 -19.53 -20.69
CA THR A 166 18.23 -20.43 -19.58
C THR A 166 17.26 -21.51 -20.06
N ASP A 167 17.60 -22.77 -19.81
CA ASP A 167 16.69 -23.89 -20.02
C ASP A 167 15.79 -24.01 -18.79
N ILE A 168 14.58 -23.44 -18.89
CA ILE A 168 13.61 -23.40 -17.80
C ILE A 168 13.10 -24.81 -17.48
N ASP A 169 12.93 -25.68 -18.48
CA ASP A 169 12.44 -27.05 -18.28
C ASP A 169 13.44 -27.89 -17.49
N ALA A 170 14.74 -27.77 -17.83
CA ALA A 170 15.81 -28.43 -17.07
C ALA A 170 15.88 -27.90 -15.63
N LEU A 171 15.72 -26.59 -15.44
CA LEU A 171 15.72 -25.96 -14.12
C LEU A 171 14.50 -26.40 -13.29
N ALA A 172 13.33 -26.53 -13.93
CA ALA A 172 12.10 -26.98 -13.30
C ALA A 172 12.18 -28.45 -12.88
N ALA A 173 12.85 -29.28 -13.67
CA ALA A 173 13.15 -30.67 -13.32
C ALA A 173 14.14 -30.78 -12.15
N GLN A 174 15.10 -29.85 -12.05
CA GLN A 174 16.03 -29.78 -10.92
C GLN A 174 15.34 -29.36 -9.62
N TYR A 175 14.34 -28.47 -9.69
CA TYR A 175 13.62 -27.93 -8.53
C TYR A 175 12.11 -28.18 -8.62
N PRO A 176 11.66 -29.45 -8.51
CA PRO A 176 10.25 -29.80 -8.70
C PRO A 176 9.31 -29.16 -7.66
N ARG A 177 9.77 -28.98 -6.42
CA ARG A 177 9.02 -28.30 -5.36
C ARG A 177 8.76 -26.83 -5.72
N ALA A 178 9.79 -26.12 -6.16
CA ALA A 178 9.70 -24.72 -6.55
C ALA A 178 8.83 -24.54 -7.80
N ASN A 179 8.97 -25.43 -8.79
CA ASN A 179 8.11 -25.43 -9.97
C ASN A 179 6.63 -25.61 -9.59
N LEU A 180 6.31 -26.57 -8.70
CA LEU A 180 4.94 -26.78 -8.24
C LEU A 180 4.42 -25.58 -7.41
N TYR A 181 5.29 -24.93 -6.64
CA TYR A 181 4.93 -23.72 -5.90
C TYR A 181 4.54 -22.57 -6.86
N LEU A 182 5.31 -22.34 -7.93
CA LEU A 182 4.97 -21.33 -8.95
C LEU A 182 3.67 -21.67 -9.67
N LYS A 183 3.42 -22.95 -9.95
CA LYS A 183 2.11 -23.41 -10.49
C LYS A 183 0.97 -23.10 -9.51
N ALA A 184 1.17 -23.33 -8.21
CA ALA A 184 0.18 -23.05 -7.18
C ALA A 184 -0.08 -21.55 -7.00
N GLU A 185 0.95 -20.72 -7.12
CA GLU A 185 0.83 -19.26 -7.16
C GLU A 185 -0.02 -18.80 -8.34
N GLY A 186 0.23 -19.31 -9.56
CA GLY A 186 -0.63 -19.01 -10.71
C GLY A 186 -2.10 -19.42 -10.52
N TYR A 187 -2.39 -20.37 -9.62
CA TYR A 187 -3.77 -20.71 -9.26
C TYR A 187 -4.42 -19.66 -8.37
N THR A 188 -3.67 -18.94 -7.52
CA THR A 188 -4.23 -17.92 -6.63
C THR A 188 -4.84 -16.74 -7.37
N ASP A 189 -4.36 -16.49 -8.59
CA ASP A 189 -4.85 -15.44 -9.49
C ASP A 189 -6.03 -15.88 -10.36
N ALA A 190 -6.45 -17.15 -10.25
CA ALA A 190 -7.59 -17.65 -11.00
C ALA A 190 -8.90 -17.01 -10.51
N SER A 191 -9.77 -16.64 -11.46
CA SER A 191 -11.09 -16.07 -11.14
C SER A 191 -12.03 -17.03 -10.41
N HIS A 192 -11.76 -18.34 -10.45
CA HIS A 192 -12.57 -19.35 -9.77
C HIS A 192 -12.13 -19.52 -8.32
N TYR A 193 -13.02 -19.21 -7.37
CA TYR A 193 -12.70 -19.19 -5.93
C TYR A 193 -12.10 -20.53 -5.43
N ALA A 194 -12.62 -21.67 -5.88
CA ALA A 194 -12.10 -22.98 -5.46
C ALA A 194 -10.68 -23.24 -5.99
N LYS A 195 -10.39 -22.77 -7.21
CA LYS A 195 -9.06 -22.89 -7.81
C LYS A 195 -8.05 -22.01 -7.08
N ALA A 196 -8.45 -20.77 -6.77
CA ALA A 196 -7.63 -19.85 -5.96
C ALA A 196 -7.39 -20.39 -4.54
N SER A 197 -8.41 -20.98 -3.92
CA SER A 197 -8.29 -21.62 -2.61
C SER A 197 -7.33 -22.81 -2.63
N ALA A 198 -7.43 -23.68 -3.64
CA ALA A 198 -6.51 -24.80 -3.83
C ALA A 198 -5.06 -24.33 -4.02
N GLY A 199 -4.84 -23.27 -4.80
CA GLY A 199 -3.53 -22.62 -4.95
C GLY A 199 -2.95 -22.20 -3.59
N ARG A 200 -3.70 -21.47 -2.78
CA ARG A 200 -3.26 -21.03 -1.44
C ARG A 200 -2.94 -22.20 -0.53
N LYS A 201 -3.81 -23.23 -0.48
CA LYS A 201 -3.59 -24.45 0.33
C LYS A 201 -2.29 -25.15 -0.08
N ALA A 202 -2.06 -25.32 -1.38
CA ALA A 202 -0.85 -25.96 -1.89
C ALA A 202 0.42 -25.14 -1.62
N MET A 203 0.37 -23.81 -1.77
CA MET A 203 1.49 -22.93 -1.42
C MET A 203 1.87 -23.03 0.06
N THR A 204 0.89 -22.98 0.96
CA THR A 204 1.13 -23.14 2.41
C THR A 204 1.78 -24.50 2.70
N LEU A 205 1.23 -25.58 2.14
CA LEU A 205 1.76 -26.93 2.36
C LEU A 205 3.21 -27.07 1.89
N LEU A 206 3.54 -26.56 0.71
CA LEU A 206 4.90 -26.62 0.16
C LEU A 206 5.89 -25.79 0.98
N ARG A 207 5.46 -24.65 1.53
CA ARG A 207 6.26 -23.77 2.40
C ARG A 207 6.52 -24.39 3.77
N GLU A 208 5.53 -25.06 4.34
CA GLU A 208 5.63 -25.72 5.67
C GLU A 208 6.37 -27.07 5.61
N GLY A 209 6.79 -27.51 4.42
CA GLY A 209 7.60 -28.71 4.23
C GLY A 209 6.80 -29.98 3.90
N GLY A 210 5.50 -29.87 3.62
CA GLY A 210 4.66 -30.97 3.15
C GLY A 210 5.11 -31.52 1.78
N THR A 211 4.56 -32.68 1.38
CA THR A 211 5.07 -33.40 0.19
C THR A 211 4.62 -32.74 -1.13
N ILE A 212 5.37 -33.02 -2.20
CA ILE A 212 5.05 -32.50 -3.54
C ILE A 212 3.76 -33.16 -4.05
N GLU A 213 3.59 -34.44 -3.73
CA GLU A 213 2.46 -35.27 -4.15
C GLU A 213 1.14 -34.78 -3.53
N GLU A 214 1.14 -34.47 -2.23
CA GLU A 214 -0.04 -33.92 -1.56
C GLU A 214 -0.42 -32.54 -2.12
N ALA A 215 0.56 -31.67 -2.36
CA ALA A 215 0.32 -30.37 -2.96
C ALA A 215 -0.23 -30.50 -4.39
N ALA A 216 0.32 -31.44 -5.18
CA ALA A 216 -0.17 -31.71 -6.53
C ALA A 216 -1.62 -32.23 -6.51
N ALA A 217 -1.94 -33.14 -5.58
CA ALA A 217 -3.29 -33.65 -5.40
C ALA A 217 -4.30 -32.54 -5.05
N ILE A 218 -3.92 -31.56 -4.23
CA ILE A 218 -4.75 -30.38 -3.93
C ILE A 218 -5.01 -29.57 -5.20
N LEU A 219 -3.97 -29.32 -5.99
CA LEU A 219 -4.09 -28.54 -7.22
C LEU A 219 -4.90 -29.26 -8.30
N ASP A 220 -4.80 -30.58 -8.40
CA ASP A 220 -5.53 -31.38 -9.39
C ASP A 220 -6.98 -31.63 -8.95
N GLY A 221 -7.21 -31.77 -7.64
CA GLY A 221 -8.52 -31.97 -7.01
C GLY A 221 -9.32 -30.68 -6.75
N TRP A 222 -8.94 -29.53 -7.32
CA TRP A 222 -9.57 -28.24 -6.97
C TRP A 222 -11.08 -28.16 -7.27
N LEU A 223 -11.62 -29.05 -8.12
CA LEU A 223 -13.05 -29.17 -8.41
C LEU A 223 -13.80 -30.12 -7.47
N SER A 224 -13.11 -31.04 -6.78
CA SER A 224 -13.78 -32.04 -5.96
C SER A 224 -14.41 -31.45 -4.70
N ASP A 225 -13.91 -30.32 -4.20
CA ASP A 225 -14.48 -29.61 -3.04
C ASP A 225 -15.80 -28.87 -3.35
N VAL A 226 -16.21 -28.75 -4.62
CA VAL A 226 -17.37 -27.94 -5.06
C VAL A 226 -18.64 -28.78 -5.32
N TYR A 227 -18.49 -30.08 -5.55
CA TYR A 227 -19.59 -30.99 -5.93
C TYR A 227 -19.63 -32.25 -5.04
N VAL A 228 -19.55 -32.06 -3.73
CA VAL A 228 -19.97 -33.08 -2.76
C VAL A 228 -21.31 -32.61 -2.18
N ASP A 229 -22.39 -32.99 -2.85
CA ASP A 229 -23.75 -33.07 -2.27
C ASP A 229 -23.92 -34.44 -1.60
#